data_AF-A0A1Y3QP77-F1
#
_entry.id   AF-A0A1Y3QP77-F1
#
_cell.length_a   1.000
_cell.length_b   1.000
_cell.length_c   1.000
_cell.angle_alpha   90.00
_cell.angle_beta   90.00
_cell.angle_gamma   90.00
#
_symmetry.space_group_name_H-M   'P 1'
#
loop_
_entity.id
_entity.type
_entity.pdbx_description
1 polymer ?
#
loop_
_entity_poly.entity_id
_entity_poly.type
_entity_poly.pdbx_seq_one_letter_code
_entity_poly.pdbx_strand_id
1 'polypeptide(L)'
;MFTVAETVILLIAVSILSWAFGWWSRGQVEAHEQWRNTPITVGEPEPPLVVTVRVGDTLWGIAREFYPSDRYDTRHVVEVIRRMNPDIDPGWLRPGEDVIYLPRFKDL
;
A
#
# COMPACT_ATOMS: atom_id res chain seq x y z
N MET A 1 58.17 -21.51 -14.63
CA MET A 1 57.85 -22.77 -13.93
C MET A 1 57.39 -22.36 -12.54
N PHE A 2 56.10 -22.48 -12.23
CA PHE A 2 55.59 -22.11 -10.91
C PHE A 2 56.09 -23.09 -9.86
N THR A 3 56.42 -22.60 -8.68
CA THR A 3 56.78 -23.46 -7.56
C THR A 3 55.53 -24.09 -6.94
N VAL A 4 55.72 -25.21 -6.24
CA VAL A 4 54.61 -25.89 -5.53
C VAL A 4 53.94 -24.93 -4.53
N ALA A 5 54.73 -24.09 -3.84
CA ALA A 5 54.21 -23.10 -2.90
C ALA A 5 53.33 -22.04 -3.59
N GLU A 6 53.77 -21.49 -4.72
CA GLU A 6 52.95 -20.56 -5.52
C GLU A 6 51.65 -21.20 -6.00
N THR A 7 51.71 -22.46 -6.43
CA THR A 7 50.53 -23.20 -6.88
C THR A 7 49.51 -23.38 -5.73
N VAL A 8 49.97 -23.73 -4.53
CA VAL A 8 49.10 -23.87 -3.34
C VAL A 8 48.49 -22.53 -2.94
N ILE A 9 49.28 -21.45 -2.95
CA ILE A 9 48.80 -20.10 -2.63
C ILE A 9 47.71 -19.67 -3.62
N LEU A 10 47.90 -19.94 -4.91
CA LEU A 10 46.91 -19.63 -5.95
C LEU A 10 45.61 -20.41 -5.77
N LEU A 11 45.67 -21.70 -5.41
CA LEU A 11 44.47 -22.51 -5.15
C LEU A 11 43.69 -22.01 -3.94
N ILE A 12 44.38 -21.62 -2.87
CA ILE A 12 43.76 -21.02 -1.69
C ILE A 12 43.09 -19.68 -2.05
N ALA A 13 43.80 -18.82 -2.80
CA ALA A 13 43.27 -17.53 -3.24
C ALA A 13 42.01 -17.69 -4.11
N VAL A 14 42.02 -18.61 -5.08
CA VAL A 14 40.87 -18.91 -5.95
C VAL A 14 39.69 -19.46 -5.14
N SER A 15 39.96 -20.30 -4.14
CA SER A 15 38.93 -20.82 -3.26
C SER A 15 38.27 -19.69 -2.47
N ILE A 16 39.06 -18.82 -1.82
CA ILE A 16 38.53 -17.68 -1.05
C ILE A 16 37.70 -16.75 -1.95
N LEU A 17 38.19 -16.46 -3.17
CA LEU A 17 37.46 -15.63 -4.13
C LEU A 17 36.13 -16.27 -4.57
N SER A 18 36.12 -17.58 -4.78
CA SER A 18 34.90 -18.31 -5.15
C SER A 18 33.86 -18.29 -4.02
N TRP A 19 34.30 -18.41 -2.78
CA TRP A 19 33.42 -18.30 -1.60
C TRP A 19 32.86 -16.88 -1.45
N ALA A 20 33.71 -15.86 -1.59
CA ALA A 20 33.29 -14.46 -1.53
C ALA A 20 32.29 -14.12 -2.65
N PHE A 21 32.52 -14.60 -3.87
CA PHE A 21 31.63 -14.40 -5.00
C PHE A 21 30.28 -15.13 -4.82
N GLY A 22 30.30 -16.36 -4.30
CA GLY A 22 29.09 -17.11 -3.97
C GLY A 22 28.23 -16.41 -2.92
N TRP A 23 28.86 -15.82 -1.89
CA TRP A 23 28.13 -15.09 -0.86
C TRP A 23 27.59 -13.74 -1.35
N TRP A 24 28.36 -13.03 -2.18
CA TRP A 24 27.94 -11.78 -2.81
C TRP A 24 26.77 -11.96 -3.79
N SER A 25 26.85 -12.98 -4.66
CA SER A 25 25.76 -13.32 -5.60
C SER A 25 24.46 -13.69 -4.89
N ARG A 26 24.54 -14.42 -3.76
CA ARG A 26 23.37 -14.74 -2.94
C ARG A 26 22.66 -13.49 -2.42
N GLY A 27 23.44 -12.51 -1.92
CA GLY A 27 22.88 -11.24 -1.46
C GLY A 27 22.15 -10.46 -2.57
N GLN A 28 22.66 -10.49 -3.80
CA GLN A 28 21.97 -9.87 -4.94
C GLN A 28 20.66 -10.57 -5.31
N VAL A 29 20.63 -11.91 -5.25
CA VAL A 29 19.42 -12.70 -5.56
C VAL A 29 18.34 -12.48 -4.49
N GLU A 30 18.71 -12.53 -3.22
CA GLU A 30 17.79 -12.30 -2.09
C GLU A 30 17.19 -10.89 -2.16
N ALA A 31 18.01 -9.87 -2.45
CA ALA A 31 17.52 -8.50 -2.63
C ALA A 31 16.54 -8.42 -3.81
N HIS A 32 16.85 -9.04 -4.94
CA HIS A 32 15.98 -9.01 -6.12
C HIS A 32 14.67 -9.78 -5.91
N GLU A 33 14.70 -10.90 -5.17
CA GLU A 33 13.49 -11.62 -4.74
C GLU A 33 12.64 -10.79 -3.78
N GLN A 34 13.27 -10.09 -2.84
CA GLN A 34 12.59 -9.15 -1.97
C GLN A 34 11.92 -8.03 -2.78
N TRP A 35 12.61 -7.41 -3.75
CA TRP A 35 12.02 -6.38 -4.59
C TRP A 35 10.85 -6.90 -5.45
N ARG A 36 10.94 -8.13 -5.98
CA ARG A 36 9.84 -8.74 -6.75
C ARG A 36 8.61 -9.08 -5.90
N ASN A 37 8.83 -9.43 -4.64
CA ASN A 37 7.77 -9.92 -3.74
C ASN A 37 7.33 -8.89 -2.71
N THR A 38 7.95 -7.71 -2.67
CA THR A 38 7.47 -6.60 -1.84
C THR A 38 6.22 -6.06 -2.53
N PRO A 39 5.02 -6.20 -1.94
CA PRO A 39 3.85 -5.55 -2.50
C PRO A 39 4.12 -4.04 -2.53
N ILE A 40 3.91 -3.39 -3.68
CA ILE A 40 3.96 -1.93 -3.76
C ILE A 40 2.76 -1.40 -2.97
N THR A 41 2.94 -1.20 -1.67
CA THR A 41 1.96 -0.50 -0.83
C THR A 41 2.37 0.96 -0.76
N VAL A 42 2.20 1.70 -1.86
CA VAL A 42 1.60 3.02 -1.67
C VAL A 42 0.14 2.71 -1.45
N GLY A 43 -0.21 2.34 -0.21
CA GLY A 43 -1.60 2.06 0.14
C GLY A 43 -2.40 3.27 -0.33
N GLU A 44 -3.51 3.01 -1.04
CA GLU A 44 -4.53 4.03 -1.27
C GLU A 44 -4.67 4.81 0.04
N PRO A 45 -4.48 6.14 0.05
CA PRO A 45 -4.60 6.89 1.28
C PRO A 45 -5.98 6.56 1.88
N GLU A 46 -6.00 6.13 3.14
CA GLU A 46 -7.28 5.86 3.79
C GLU A 46 -8.17 7.09 3.67
N PRO A 47 -9.47 6.90 3.42
CA PRO A 47 -10.39 8.02 3.35
C PRO A 47 -10.34 8.75 4.70
N PRO A 48 -10.51 10.08 4.70
CA PRO A 48 -10.55 10.83 5.95
C PRO A 48 -11.67 10.28 6.82
N LEU A 49 -11.43 10.12 8.12
CA LEU A 49 -12.44 9.59 9.04
C LEU A 49 -13.71 10.47 9.07
N VAL A 50 -13.53 11.76 8.78
CA VAL A 50 -14.56 12.79 8.90
C VAL A 50 -14.43 13.81 7.77
N VAL A 51 -15.55 14.21 7.17
CA VAL A 51 -15.63 15.29 6.19
C VAL A 51 -16.72 16.30 6.55
N THR A 52 -16.43 17.59 6.36
CA THR A 52 -17.44 18.64 6.48
C THR A 52 -18.11 18.83 5.12
N VAL A 53 -19.45 18.81 5.11
CA VAL A 53 -20.25 18.98 3.89
C VAL A 53 -19.97 20.34 3.25
N ARG A 54 -19.77 20.35 1.93
CA ARG A 54 -19.63 21.54 1.09
C ARG A 54 -20.89 21.77 0.26
N VAL A 55 -21.01 22.99 -0.29
CA VAL A 55 -22.14 23.34 -1.15
C VAL A 55 -22.15 22.45 -2.39
N GLY A 56 -23.26 21.74 -2.62
CA GLY A 56 -23.43 20.82 -3.75
C GLY A 56 -23.02 19.37 -3.47
N ASP A 57 -22.51 19.07 -2.28
CA ASP A 57 -22.19 17.71 -1.89
C ASP A 57 -23.45 16.84 -1.80
N THR A 58 -23.25 15.56 -2.08
CA THR A 58 -24.23 14.49 -1.85
C THR A 58 -23.49 13.30 -1.26
N LEU A 59 -24.18 12.43 -0.51
CA LEU A 59 -23.53 11.19 -0.01
C LEU A 59 -22.94 10.35 -1.15
N TRP A 60 -23.59 10.36 -2.33
CA TRP A 60 -23.08 9.69 -3.53
C TRP A 60 -21.83 10.33 -4.12
N GLY A 61 -21.77 11.67 -4.11
CA GLY A 61 -20.58 12.42 -4.53
C GLY A 61 -19.40 12.13 -3.62
N ILE A 62 -19.62 12.26 -2.31
CA ILE A 62 -18.63 11.98 -1.27
C ILE A 62 -18.15 10.52 -1.36
N ALA A 63 -19.05 9.56 -1.51
CA ALA A 63 -18.68 8.16 -1.66
C ALA A 63 -17.79 7.92 -2.89
N ARG A 64 -18.05 8.57 -4.04
CA ARG A 64 -17.19 8.43 -5.23
C ARG A 64 -15.86 9.17 -5.12
N GLU A 65 -15.83 10.27 -4.37
CA GLU A 65 -14.60 11.05 -4.15
C GLU A 65 -13.60 10.26 -3.30
N PHE A 66 -14.06 9.59 -2.25
CA PHE A 66 -13.18 8.91 -1.29
C PHE A 66 -13.07 7.39 -1.50
N TYR A 67 -13.95 6.78 -2.30
CA TYR A 67 -13.95 5.35 -2.59
C TYR A 67 -14.03 5.12 -4.11
N PRO A 68 -12.90 4.77 -4.74
CA PRO A 68 -12.84 4.51 -6.17
C PRO A 68 -13.85 3.42 -6.60
N SER A 69 -14.68 3.73 -7.60
CA SER A 69 -15.79 2.87 -8.01
C SER A 69 -15.36 1.61 -8.76
N ASP A 70 -14.10 1.54 -9.19
CA ASP A 70 -13.47 0.35 -9.77
C ASP A 70 -13.16 -0.73 -8.71
N ARG A 71 -13.11 -0.35 -7.42
CA ARG A 71 -12.84 -1.25 -6.31
C ARG A 71 -14.00 -1.43 -5.35
N TYR A 72 -14.81 -0.39 -5.17
CA TYR A 72 -15.88 -0.38 -4.17
C TYR A 72 -17.24 -0.15 -4.83
N ASP A 73 -18.25 -0.90 -4.39
CA ASP A 73 -19.64 -0.61 -4.76
C ASP A 73 -20.10 0.67 -4.06
N THR A 74 -20.24 1.75 -4.82
CA THR A 74 -20.70 3.05 -4.31
C THR A 74 -22.02 2.95 -3.54
N ARG A 75 -22.94 2.06 -3.95
CA ARG A 75 -24.22 1.89 -3.25
C ARG A 75 -24.00 1.32 -1.85
N HIS A 76 -23.12 0.32 -1.73
CA HIS A 76 -22.76 -0.27 -0.44
C HIS A 76 -22.08 0.77 0.46
N VAL A 77 -21.12 1.52 -0.08
CA VAL A 77 -20.43 2.60 0.65
C VAL A 77 -21.42 3.63 1.19
N VAL A 78 -22.37 4.10 0.37
CA VAL A 78 -23.40 5.06 0.80
C VAL A 78 -24.28 4.47 1.91
N GLU A 79 -24.61 3.18 1.85
CA GLU A 79 -25.37 2.52 2.92
C GLU A 79 -24.60 2.50 4.24
N VAL A 80 -23.31 2.17 4.20
CA VAL A 80 -22.44 2.15 5.39
C VAL A 80 -22.28 3.56 5.95
N ILE A 81 -22.04 4.57 5.11
CA ILE A 81 -22.01 5.98 5.51
C ILE A 81 -23.32 6.35 6.23
N ARG A 82 -24.49 6.02 5.67
CA ARG A 82 -25.78 6.33 6.32
C ARG A 82 -25.93 5.64 7.67
N ARG A 83 -25.45 4.40 7.79
CA ARG A 83 -25.50 3.65 9.05
C ARG A 83 -24.61 4.25 10.13
N MET A 84 -23.45 4.80 9.74
CA MET A 84 -22.54 5.50 10.65
C MET A 84 -23.03 6.91 11.03
N ASN A 85 -23.94 7.49 10.25
CA ASN A 85 -24.45 8.85 10.42
C ASN A 85 -26.00 8.85 10.53
N PRO A 86 -26.58 8.20 11.56
CA PRO A 86 -28.03 8.05 11.67
C PRO A 86 -28.81 9.36 11.85
N ASP A 87 -28.14 10.41 12.35
CA ASP A 87 -28.76 11.71 12.64
C ASP A 87 -28.72 12.69 11.44
N ILE A 88 -28.08 12.31 10.33
CA ILE A 88 -27.96 13.15 9.13
C ILE A 88 -29.03 12.76 8.13
N ASP A 89 -29.80 13.74 7.66
CA ASP A 89 -30.74 13.56 6.55
C ASP A 89 -29.99 13.59 5.20
N PRO A 90 -29.91 12.46 4.46
CA PRO A 90 -29.22 12.41 3.18
C PRO A 90 -29.85 13.31 2.10
N GLY A 91 -31.14 13.61 2.23
CA GLY A 91 -31.87 14.47 1.31
C GLY A 91 -31.65 15.96 1.58
N TRP A 92 -31.10 16.31 2.75
CA TRP A 92 -30.95 17.68 3.20
C TRP A 92 -29.64 17.92 3.96
N LEU A 93 -28.52 17.67 3.29
CA LEU A 93 -27.20 17.99 3.84
C LEU A 93 -27.05 19.51 4.00
N ARG A 94 -26.54 19.95 5.16
CA ARG A 94 -26.29 21.35 5.53
C ARG A 94 -24.82 21.71 5.35
N PRO A 95 -24.46 22.45 4.29
CA PRO A 95 -23.07 22.83 4.04
C PRO A 95 -22.45 23.63 5.19
N GLY A 96 -21.25 23.26 5.61
CA GLY A 96 -20.50 23.90 6.68
C GLY A 96 -20.97 23.56 8.10
N GLU A 97 -22.11 22.90 8.26
CA GLU A 97 -22.66 22.47 9.55
C GLU A 97 -22.58 20.96 9.72
N ASP A 98 -23.03 20.21 8.71
CA ASP A 98 -23.04 18.75 8.78
C ASP A 98 -21.62 18.18 8.62
N VAL A 99 -21.33 17.19 9.46
CA VAL A 99 -20.05 16.49 9.54
C VAL A 99 -20.32 15.01 9.37
N ILE A 100 -19.80 14.42 8.29
CA ILE A 100 -20.05 13.02 7.92
C ILE A 100 -18.86 12.16 8.32
N TYR A 101 -19.13 11.10 9.06
CA TYR A 101 -18.18 10.02 9.34
C TYR A 101 -18.10 9.05 8.15
N LEU A 102 -16.88 8.75 7.71
CA LEU A 102 -16.63 7.84 6.60
C LEU A 102 -16.06 6.49 7.10
N PRO A 103 -16.45 5.35 6.50
CA PRO A 103 -15.92 4.03 6.88
C PRO A 103 -14.46 3.86 6.47
N ARG A 104 -13.66 3.12 7.24
CA ARG A 104 -12.33 2.73 6.73
C ARG A 104 -12.48 1.66 5.67
N PHE A 105 -11.49 1.51 4.80
CA PHE A 105 -11.52 0.49 3.75
C PHE A 105 -11.74 -0.93 4.28
N LYS A 106 -11.24 -1.25 5.47
CA LYS A 106 -11.44 -2.55 6.13
C LYS A 106 -12.87 -2.79 6.67
N ASP A 107 -13.69 -1.75 6.73
CA ASP A 107 -15.06 -1.78 7.24
C ASP A 107 -16.09 -1.92 6.09
N LEU A 108 -15.61 -2.05 4.83
CA LEU A 108 -16.38 -2.16 3.58
C LEU A 108 -16.27 -3.54 2.93
#